data_AF-A0A656QL93-F1
#
_entry.id   AF-A0A656QL93-F1
#
_cell.length_a   1.000
_cell.length_b   1.000
_cell.length_c   1.000
_cell.angle_alpha   90.00
_cell.angle_beta   90.00
_cell.angle_gamma   90.00
#
_symmetry.space_group_name_H-M   'P 1'
#
loop_
_entity.id
_entity.type
_entity.pdbx_description
1 polymer ?
#
loop_
_entity_poly.entity_id
_entity_poly.type
_entity_poly.pdbx_seq_one_letter_code
_entity_poly.pdbx_strand_id
1 'polypeptide(L)' 'MTSPSDRTRAVLDTRWFLQTLAEGEQTSIAGLVRSVAIGLLRHYPTDTEMAVSATVAPTIWSAPRKDRADERR' A
#
# COMPACT_ATOMS: atom_id res chain seq x y z
N MET A 1 -12.85 -12.97 0.16
CA MET A 1 -11.53 -13.64 0.18
C MET A 1 -10.64 -12.92 -0.80
N THR A 2 -9.43 -12.51 -0.40
CA THR A 2 -8.48 -11.81 -1.27
C THR A 2 -7.58 -12.83 -1.95
N SER A 3 -7.55 -12.87 -3.28
CA SER A 3 -6.65 -13.74 -4.06
C SER A 3 -5.22 -13.17 -4.15
N PRO A 4 -4.21 -13.98 -4.53
CA PRO A 4 -2.88 -13.44 -4.83
C PRO A 4 -2.90 -12.36 -5.93
N SER A 5 -3.71 -12.55 -6.98
CA SER A 5 -3.88 -11.58 -8.07
C SER A 5 -4.46 -10.25 -7.58
N ASP A 6 -5.42 -10.28 -6.66
CA ASP A 6 -6.00 -9.06 -6.07
C ASP A 6 -4.95 -8.25 -5.30
N ARG A 7 -4.04 -8.92 -4.58
CA ARG A 7 -2.95 -8.24 -3.85
C ARG A 7 -1.96 -7.59 -4.80
N THR A 8 -1.53 -8.32 -5.83
CA THR A 8 -0.61 -7.78 -6.85
C THR A 8 -1.23 -6.55 -7.50
N ARG A 9 -2.51 -6.63 -7.88
CA ARG A 9 -3.24 -5.48 -8.43
C ARG A 9 -3.28 -4.32 -7.45
N ALA A 10 -3.60 -4.55 -6.18
CA ALA A 10 -3.64 -3.51 -5.17
C ALA A 10 -2.30 -2.76 -5.01
N VAL A 11 -1.16 -3.48 -5.06
CA VAL A 11 0.17 -2.86 -5.01
C VAL A 11 0.43 -1.97 -6.22
N LEU A 12 0.14 -2.47 -7.43
CA LEU A 12 0.35 -1.73 -8.67
C LEU A 12 -0.56 -0.50 -8.77
N ASP A 13 -1.85 -0.67 -8.48
CA ASP A 13 -2.85 0.40 -8.54
C ASP A 13 -2.55 1.48 -7.46
N THR A 14 -2.03 1.08 -6.29
CA THR A 14 -1.57 2.04 -5.27
C THR A 14 -0.38 2.86 -5.75
N ARG A 15 0.60 2.23 -6.42
CA ARG A 15 1.74 2.97 -6.99
C ARG A 15 1.25 3.99 -8.02
N TRP A 16 0.38 3.58 -8.92
CA TRP A 16 -0.18 4.46 -9.95
C TRP A 16 -0.95 5.63 -9.31
N PHE A 17 -1.79 5.34 -8.32
CA PHE A 17 -2.53 6.36 -7.57
C PHE A 17 -1.60 7.39 -6.91
N LEU A 18 -0.51 6.94 -6.26
CA LEU A 18 0.46 7.84 -5.64
C LEU A 18 1.22 8.69 -6.66
N GLN A 19 1.55 8.14 -7.83
CA GLN A 19 2.17 8.91 -8.92
C GLN A 19 1.21 9.99 -9.44
N THR A 20 -0.06 9.66 -9.65
CA THR A 20 -1.08 10.64 -10.05
C THR A 20 -1.23 11.76 -9.03
N LEU A 21 -1.21 11.44 -7.72
CA LEU A 21 -1.26 12.45 -6.67
C LEU A 21 -0.02 13.34 -6.62
N ALA A 22 1.16 12.80 -6.94
CA ALA A 22 2.42 13.53 -6.94
C ALA A 22 2.59 14.43 -8.17
N GLU A 23 2.08 14.02 -9.33
CA GLU A 23 2.18 14.73 -10.61
C GLU A 23 1.08 15.81 -10.81
N GLY A 24 -0.03 15.71 -10.08
CA GLY A 24 -1.18 16.59 -10.28
C GLY A 24 -1.02 17.99 -9.69
N GLU A 25 -1.06 19.02 -10.55
CA GLU A 25 -1.47 20.37 -10.15
C GLU A 25 -3.01 20.46 -10.12
N GLN A 26 -3.54 21.04 -9.04
CA GLN A 26 -4.96 21.28 -8.69
C GLN A 26 -5.79 20.16 -8.02
N THR A 27 -6.12 20.45 -6.75
CA THR A 27 -7.31 20.06 -5.96
C THR A 27 -7.84 18.64 -6.14
N SER A 28 -7.13 17.68 -5.56
CA SER A 28 -7.74 16.39 -5.26
C SER A 28 -8.87 16.60 -4.23
N ILE A 29 -10.10 16.20 -4.59
CA ILE A 29 -11.23 16.24 -3.66
C ILE A 29 -10.94 15.20 -2.58
N ALA A 30 -10.71 15.64 -1.33
CA ALA A 30 -10.31 14.76 -0.23
C ALA A 30 -11.20 13.51 -0.08
N GLY A 31 -12.51 13.64 -0.36
CA GLY A 31 -13.45 12.51 -0.37
C GLY A 31 -13.18 11.45 -1.44
N LEU A 32 -12.76 11.86 -2.64
CA LEU A 32 -12.41 10.94 -3.72
C LEU A 32 -11.10 10.20 -3.40
N VAL A 33 -10.09 10.94 -2.94
CA VAL A 33 -8.81 10.39 -2.49
C VAL A 33 -9.03 9.31 -1.44
N ARG A 34 -9.85 9.62 -0.41
CA ARG A 34 -10.18 8.67 0.66
C ARG A 34 -10.89 7.42 0.15
N SER A 35 -11.85 7.59 -0.77
CA SER A 35 -12.63 6.47 -1.30
C SER A 35 -11.76 5.50 -2.10
N VAL A 36 -10.87 6.03 -2.95
CA VAL A 36 -9.90 5.22 -3.71
C VAL A 36 -8.93 4.52 -2.76
N ALA A 37 -8.38 5.24 -1.77
CA ALA A 37 -7.48 4.67 -0.78
C ALA A 37 -8.11 3.51 0.00
N ILE A 38 -9.38 3.61 0.42
CA ILE A 38 -10.09 2.52 1.11
C ILE A 38 -10.20 1.27 0.22
N GLY A 39 -10.52 1.45 -1.08
CA GLY A 39 -10.61 0.35 -2.03
C GLY A 39 -9.27 -0.38 -2.21
N LEU A 40 -8.18 0.39 -2.35
CA LEU A 40 -6.83 -0.15 -2.50
C LEU A 40 -6.37 -0.88 -1.24
N LEU A 41 -6.56 -0.27 -0.06
CA LEU A 41 -6.15 -0.83 1.23
C LEU A 41 -6.88 -2.13 1.59
N ARG A 42 -8.09 -2.37 1.05
CA ARG A 42 -8.83 -3.63 1.26
C ARG A 42 -8.05 -4.86 0.81
N HIS A 43 -7.26 -4.73 -0.24
CA HIS A 43 -6.52 -5.84 -0.85
C HIS A 43 -5.00 -5.68 -0.73
N TYR A 44 -4.54 -4.58 -0.11
CA TYR A 44 -3.13 -4.30 0.04
C TYR A 44 -2.47 -5.27 1.02
N PRO A 45 -1.23 -5.73 0.76
CA PRO A 45 -0.52 -6.62 1.67
C PRO A 45 -0.41 -6.05 3.08
N THR A 46 -0.69 -6.90 4.06
CA THR A 46 -0.48 -6.63 5.48
C THR A 46 1.01 -6.66 5.83
N ASP A 47 1.38 -6.10 6.99
CA ASP A 47 2.76 -6.14 7.48
C ASP A 47 3.29 -7.58 7.61
N THR A 48 2.44 -8.54 8.01
CA THR A 48 2.81 -9.96 8.09
C THR A 48 3.12 -10.53 6.70
N GLU A 49 2.29 -10.24 5.70
CA GLU A 49 2.53 -10.68 4.31
C GLU A 49 3.79 -10.04 3.73
N MET A 50 4.08 -8.78 4.09
CA MET A 50 5.32 -8.11 3.73
C MET A 50 6.54 -8.71 4.45
N ALA A 51 6.41 -9.08 5.72
CA ALA A 51 7.48 -9.74 6.47
C ALA A 51 7.83 -11.11 5.87
N VAL A 52 6.83 -11.92 5.52
CA VAL A 52 7.03 -13.19 4.80
C VAL A 52 7.65 -12.94 3.43
N SER A 53 7.23 -11.91 2.71
CA SER A 53 7.83 -11.59 1.41
C SER A 53 9.30 -11.18 1.53
N ALA A 54 9.68 -10.50 2.61
CA ALA A 54 11.06 -10.11 2.90
C ALA A 54 11.97 -11.30 3.23
N THR A 55 11.46 -12.41 3.78
CA THR A 55 12.28 -13.61 3.98
C THR A 55 12.55 -14.34 2.67
N VAL A 56 11.61 -14.29 1.72
CA VAL A 56 11.72 -14.97 0.41
C VAL A 56 12.52 -14.13 -0.59
N ALA A 57 12.40 -12.80 -0.55
CA ALA A 57 13.06 -11.88 -1.47
C ALA A 57 13.82 -10.75 -0.74
N PRO A 58 14.87 -11.07 0.04
CA PRO A 58 15.56 -10.11 0.91
C PRO A 58 16.33 -9.02 0.15
N THR A 59 16.60 -9.21 -1.15
CA THR A 59 17.21 -8.20 -2.01
C THR A 59 16.20 -7.16 -2.50
N ILE A 60 14.90 -7.43 -2.36
CA ILE A 60 13.80 -6.55 -2.80
C ILE A 60 13.12 -5.93 -1.58
N TRP A 61 12.81 -6.74 -0.56
CA TRP A 61 12.05 -6.32 0.60
C TRP A 61 12.84 -6.53 1.88
N SER A 62 12.81 -5.53 2.77
CA SER A 62 13.23 -5.67 4.16
C SER A 62 12.01 -5.90 5.06
N ALA A 63 12.21 -6.58 6.19
CA ALA A 63 11.14 -6.78 7.15
C ALA A 63 10.59 -5.42 7.65
N PRO A 64 9.25 -5.28 7.82
CA PRO A 64 8.67 -4.07 8.38
C PRO A 64 9.26 -3.74 9.75
N ARG A 65 9.62 -2.48 9.94
CA ARG A 65 10.11 -1.92 11.20
C ARG A 65 8.93 -1.71 12.16
N LYS A 66 9.02 -2.26 13.38
CA LYS A 66 7.93 -2.22 14.40
C LYS A 66 7.61 -0.80 14.91
N ASP A 67 8.53 0.12 14.70
CA ASP A 67 8.57 1.50 15.19
C ASP A 67 7.39 2.35 14.68
N ARG A 68 6.78 2.02 13.54
CA ARG A 68 5.65 2.79 12.97
C ARG A 68 4.36 2.72 13.79
N ALA A 69 4.21 1.73 14.67
CA ALA A 69 3.07 1.64 15.57
C ALA A 69 3.22 2.53 16.81
N ASP A 70 4.45 2.85 17.22
CA ASP A 70 4.74 3.64 18.42
C ASP A 70 4.75 5.16 18.16
N GLU A 71 4.98 5.60 16.92
CA GLU A 71 4.89 7.03 16.53
C GLU A 71 3.45 7.60 16.47
N ARG A 72 2.42 6.74 16.58
CA ARG A 72 0.99 7.14 16.56
C ARG A 72 0.33 7.00 17.94
N ARG A 73 1.08 7.12 19.03
CA ARG A 73 0.57 7.18 20.41
C ARG A 73 0.95 8.47 21.11
#